data_AF-A0A954QP38-F1
#
_entry.id   AF-A0A954QP38-F1
#
_cell.length_a   1.000
_cell.length_b   1.000
_cell.length_c   1.000
_cell.angle_alpha   90.00
_cell.angle_beta   90.00
_cell.angle_gamma   90.00
#
_symmetry.space_group_name_H-M   'P 1'
#
loop_
_entity.id
_entity.type
_entity.pdbx_description
1 polymer ?
#
loop_
_entity_poly.entity_id
_entity_poly.type
_entity_poly.pdbx_seq_one_letter_code
_entity_poly.pdbx_strand_id
1 'polypeptide(L)'
;TLREQYTPNELPAGVLTSAQRGRQWQLIVRANPDIAADTVSRLPGVEHVETHRPSLEEIFVAFMKTPEEQIPQALSGSPAEVWQ
;
A
#
# COMPACT_ATOMS: atom_id res chain seq x y z
N THR A 1 -4.33 -22.17 18.18
CA THR A 1 -3.54 -20.97 18.52
C THR A 1 -3.66 -19.98 17.38
N LEU A 2 -4.32 -18.84 17.60
CA LEU A 2 -4.68 -17.81 16.60
C LEU A 2 -3.47 -16.96 16.14
N ARG A 3 -2.38 -17.58 15.72
CA ARG A 3 -1.13 -16.88 15.33
C ARG A 3 -0.92 -16.76 13.83
N GLU A 4 -1.75 -17.41 13.03
CA GLU A 4 -1.62 -17.47 11.58
C GLU A 4 -3.03 -17.33 11.03
N GLN A 5 -3.35 -16.24 10.31
CA GLN A 5 -4.31 -16.24 9.18
C GLN A 5 -4.77 -14.88 8.65
N TYR A 6 -4.10 -13.75 8.93
CA TYR A 6 -4.39 -12.52 8.18
C TYR A 6 -3.10 -11.82 7.78
N THR A 7 -2.62 -12.12 6.57
CA THR A 7 -1.64 -11.29 5.89
C THR A 7 -2.37 -10.06 5.36
N PRO A 8 -1.93 -8.83 5.65
CA PRO A 8 -2.59 -7.61 5.17
C PRO A 8 -2.70 -7.50 3.65
N ASN A 9 -2.04 -8.38 2.89
CA ASN A 9 -2.19 -8.53 1.44
C ASN A 9 -3.62 -8.88 0.99
N GLU A 10 -4.52 -9.29 1.89
CA GLU A 10 -5.93 -9.56 1.58
C GLU A 10 -6.86 -8.36 1.76
N LEU A 11 -6.32 -7.18 2.10
CA LEU A 11 -7.14 -5.96 2.19
C LEU A 11 -7.76 -5.66 0.81
N PRO A 12 -9.08 -5.41 0.74
CA PRO A 12 -9.84 -5.31 -0.52
C PRO A 12 -9.51 -4.09 -1.40
N ALA A 13 -8.39 -3.40 -1.15
CA ALA A 13 -7.92 -2.29 -1.96
C ALA A 13 -6.38 -2.30 -2.07
N GLY A 14 -5.90 -2.88 -3.17
CA GLY A 14 -4.60 -2.61 -3.81
C GLY A 14 -3.43 -2.26 -2.89
N VAL A 15 -3.03 -3.19 -2.03
CA VAL A 15 -1.77 -3.08 -1.28
C VAL A 15 -0.61 -3.05 -2.28
N LEU A 16 0.12 -1.94 -2.34
CA LEU A 16 1.30 -1.76 -3.20
C LEU A 16 2.54 -2.37 -2.54
N THR A 17 2.68 -2.20 -1.23
CA THR A 17 3.75 -2.85 -0.47
C THR A 17 3.31 -3.09 0.96
N SER A 18 3.86 -4.15 1.56
CA SER A 18 3.72 -4.46 2.97
C SER A 18 5.10 -4.73 3.57
N ALA A 19 5.33 -4.18 4.76
CA ALA A 19 6.52 -4.43 5.55
C ALA A 19 6.09 -4.73 6.99
N GLN A 20 6.71 -5.74 7.59
CA GLN A 20 6.46 -6.12 8.97
C GLN A 20 7.73 -5.92 9.80
N ARG A 21 7.59 -5.28 10.96
CA ARG A 21 8.64 -5.18 11.98
C ARG A 21 8.06 -5.59 13.33
N GLY A 22 8.33 -6.82 13.74
CA GLY A 22 7.75 -7.39 14.96
C GLY A 22 6.22 -7.46 14.88
N ARG A 23 5.53 -6.76 15.78
CA ARG A 23 4.05 -6.69 15.80
C ARG A 23 3.48 -5.51 14.99
N GLN A 24 4.32 -4.69 14.39
CA GLN A 24 3.90 -3.54 13.59
C GLN A 24 3.92 -3.87 12.10
N TRP A 25 2.86 -3.48 11.41
CA TRP A 25 2.75 -3.54 9.96
C TRP A 25 2.75 -2.12 9.38
N GLN A 26 3.49 -1.93 8.29
CA GLN A 26 3.43 -0.74 7.46
C GLN A 26 2.94 -1.16 6.08
N LEU A 27 1.89 -0.50 5.61
CA LEU A 27 1.22 -0.80 4.36
C LEU A 27 1.16 0.47 3.51
N ILE A 28 1.48 0.35 2.22
CA ILE A 28 1.12 1.38 1.24
C ILE A 28 -0.02 0.81 0.42
N VAL A 29 -1.16 1.49 0.40
CA VAL A 29 -2.39 1.02 -0.24
C VAL A 29 -2.90 2.05 -1.24
N ARG A 30 -3.51 1.56 -2.33
CA ARG A 30 -4.27 2.38 -3.26
C ARG A 30 -5.74 2.35 -2.85
N ALA A 31 -6.12 3.24 -1.93
CA ALA A 31 -7.48 3.28 -1.38
C ALA A 31 -7.85 4.70 -0.91
N ASN A 32 -9.14 4.91 -0.63
CA ASN A 32 -9.56 6.04 0.20
C ASN A 32 -9.02 5.83 1.64
N PRO A 33 -8.34 6.81 2.24
CA PRO A 33 -7.64 6.64 3.52
C PRO A 33 -8.60 6.34 4.68
N ASP A 34 -9.77 6.97 4.73
CA ASP A 34 -10.73 6.78 5.82
C ASP A 34 -11.34 5.37 5.76
N ILE A 35 -11.68 4.91 4.56
CA ILE A 35 -12.21 3.55 4.34
C ILE A 35 -11.15 2.50 4.66
N ALA A 36 -9.90 2.73 4.24
CA ALA A 36 -8.81 1.81 4.53
C ALA A 36 -8.52 1.72 6.03
N ALA A 37 -8.47 2.87 6.72
CA ALA A 37 -8.25 2.92 8.16
C ALA A 37 -9.36 2.19 8.93
N ASP A 38 -10.63 2.47 8.60
CA ASP A 38 -11.77 1.80 9.22
C ASP A 38 -11.72 0.29 8.99
N THR A 39 -11.45 -0.15 7.75
CA THR A 39 -11.33 -1.58 7.41
C THR A 39 -10.24 -2.26 8.22
N VAL A 40 -9.04 -1.68 8.29
CA VAL A 40 -7.89 -2.24 9.03
C VAL A 40 -8.18 -2.25 10.53
N SER A 41 -8.80 -1.20 11.06
CA SER A 41 -9.10 -1.08 12.49
C SER A 41 -10.06 -2.15 13.01
N ARG A 42 -10.88 -2.74 12.13
CA ARG A 42 -11.82 -3.82 12.46
C ARG A 42 -11.19 -5.21 12.44
N LEU A 43 -9.94 -5.34 11.99
CA LEU A 43 -9.26 -6.63 11.93
C LEU A 43 -8.92 -7.15 13.34
N PRO A 44 -9.12 -8.45 13.63
CA PRO A 44 -8.76 -9.02 14.92
C PRO A 44 -7.28 -8.81 15.27
N GLY A 45 -7.02 -8.30 16.46
CA GLY A 45 -5.65 -8.08 16.96
C GLY A 45 -5.00 -6.76 16.52
N VAL A 46 -5.71 -5.91 15.76
CA VAL A 46 -5.30 -4.53 15.50
C VAL A 46 -5.70 -3.65 16.68
N GLU A 47 -4.71 -3.18 17.43
CA GLU A 47 -4.92 -2.31 18.61
C GLU A 47 -4.90 -0.82 18.23
N HIS A 48 -4.17 -0.45 17.16
CA HIS A 48 -3.98 0.92 16.73
C HIS A 48 -3.77 1.01 15.22
N VAL A 49 -4.26 2.08 14.59
CA VAL A 49 -4.06 2.40 13.18
C VAL A 49 -3.68 3.87 13.07
N GLU A 50 -2.56 4.13 12.40
CA GLU A 50 -2.13 5.47 12.02
C GLU A 50 -2.13 5.57 10.50
N THR A 51 -2.58 6.70 9.96
CA THR A 51 -2.53 6.98 8.54
C THR A 51 -1.73 8.24 8.27
N HIS A 52 -0.93 8.19 7.21
CA HIS A 52 -0.28 9.36 6.67
C HIS A 52 -0.33 9.30 5.14
N ARG A 53 -0.18 10.45 4.51
CA ARG A 53 0.04 10.52 3.07
C ARG A 53 1.49 10.11 2.78
N PRO A 54 1.74 9.09 1.94
CA PRO A 54 3.10 8.74 1.56
C PRO A 54 3.71 9.83 0.68
N SER A 55 5.02 10.01 0.82
CA SER A 55 5.83 10.82 -0.10
C SER A 55 5.97 10.15 -1.46
N LEU A 56 6.40 10.92 -2.46
CA LEU A 56 6.68 10.37 -3.79
C LEU A 56 7.79 9.33 -3.77
N GLU A 57 8.82 9.53 -2.94
CA GLU A 57 9.93 8.59 -2.78
C GLU A 57 9.45 7.26 -2.20
N GLU A 58 8.61 7.27 -1.16
CA GLU A 58 8.04 6.04 -0.58
C GLU A 58 7.20 5.28 -1.61
N ILE A 59 6.42 5.98 -2.42
CA ILE A 59 5.67 5.37 -3.53
C ILE A 59 6.62 4.75 -4.55
N PHE A 60 7.65 5.49 -4.98
CA PHE A 60 8.63 5.01 -5.94
C PHE A 60 9.34 3.74 -5.44
N VAL A 61 9.83 3.77 -4.19
CA VAL A 61 10.48 2.61 -3.56
C VAL A 61 9.53 1.42 -3.46
N ALA A 62 8.24 1.64 -3.19
CA ALA A 62 7.24 0.57 -3.19
C ALA A 62 7.15 -0.12 -4.55
N PHE A 63 7.06 0.65 -5.64
CA PHE A 63 7.03 0.12 -7.01
C PHE A 63 8.33 -0.61 -7.41
N MET A 64 9.47 -0.16 -6.93
CA MET A 64 10.77 -0.80 -7.23
C MET A 64 10.98 -2.11 -6.45
N LYS A 65 10.32 -2.29 -5.30
CA LYS A 65 10.43 -3.50 -4.46
C LYS A 65 9.48 -4.61 -4.86
N THR A 66 8.44 -4.31 -5.63
CA THR A 66 7.58 -5.31 -6.27
C THR A 66 8.32 -5.95 -7.44
N PRO A 67 8.70 -7.24 -7.38
CA PRO A 67 9.26 -7.93 -8.53
C PRO A 67 8.15 -8.03 -9.58
N GLU A 68 8.35 -7.33 -10.71
CA GLU A 68 7.56 -7.43 -11.94
C GLU A 68 6.05 -7.67 -11.77
N GLU A 69 5.28 -6.59 -11.64
CA GLU A 69 4.05 -6.37 -12.41
C GLU A 69 3.48 -4.98 -12.09
N GLN A 70 3.14 -4.23 -13.15
CA GLN A 70 2.41 -2.95 -13.15
C GLN A 70 3.25 -1.67 -12.93
N ILE A 71 4.13 -1.35 -13.90
CA ILE A 71 4.31 0.05 -14.29
C ILE A 71 3.02 0.47 -15.00
N PRO A 72 2.23 1.44 -14.51
CA PRO A 72 1.10 1.95 -15.26
C PRO A 72 1.61 2.60 -16.56
N GLN A 73 1.07 2.20 -17.72
CA GLN A 73 1.35 2.81 -19.04
C GLN A 73 1.18 4.34 -19.08
N ALA A 74 0.53 4.94 -18.08
CA ALA A 74 0.44 6.40 -17.92
C ALA A 74 1.80 7.09 -17.70
N LEU A 75 2.85 6.37 -17.31
CA LEU A 75 4.21 6.91 -17.16
C LEU A 75 5.14 6.57 -18.33
N SER A 76 4.65 5.88 -19.37
CA SER A 76 5.41 5.60 -20.61
C SER A 76 5.18 6.64 -21.70
N GLY A 77 4.37 7.67 -21.45
CA GLY A 77 4.28 8.84 -22.33
C GLY A 77 5.56 9.65 -22.25
N SER A 78 6.19 9.89 -23.41
CA SER A 78 7.34 10.79 -23.50
C SER A 78 6.95 12.17 -22.96
N PRO A 79 7.80 12.86 -22.14
CA PRO A 79 7.55 14.22 -21.68
C PRO A 79 7.34 15.25 -22.81
N ALA A 80 7.60 14.87 -24.05
CA ALA A 80 7.53 15.74 -25.23
C ALA A 80 6.11 15.97 -25.79
N GLU A 81 5.10 15.19 -25.40
CA GLU A 81 3.73 15.32 -25.96
C GLU A 81 2.77 16.20 -25.13
N VAL A 82 3.17 16.64 -23.93
CA VAL A 82 2.28 17.40 -23.03
C VAL A 82 2.25 18.90 -23.36
N TRP A 83 3.05 19.38 -24.32
CA TRP A 83 3.17 20.80 -24.68
C TRP A 83 2.96 21.08 -26.19
N GLN A 84 1.97 20.44 -26.82
CA GLN A 84 1.42 20.91 -28.10
C GLN A 84 -0.02 21.40 -27.95
#